data_AF-A0A7C1ZFE1-F1
#
_entry.id   AF-A0A7C1ZFE1-F1
#
_cell.length_a   1.000
_cell.length_b   1.000
_cell.length_c   1.000
_cell.angle_alpha   90.00
_cell.angle_beta   90.00
_cell.angle_gamma   90.00
#
_symmetry.space_group_name_H-M   'P 1'
#
loop_
_entity.id
_entity.type
_entity.pdbx_description
1 polymer ?
#
loop_
_entity_poly.entity_id
_entity_poly.type
_entity_poly.pdbx_seq_one_letter_code
_entity_poly.pdbx_strand_id
1 'polypeptide(L)'
;MERTVPSTGSEEIELYQRTYYSLLRTTDEVQVRSLVESHTRMQSALHVKAGEPETDVDALVYASLRLPPCIVQVRLVVMSPSEQAFRDEGYRDVDHWPSVTAPGRRRRLRFDGQETLVAYIASRSDIDDLIPILTAYQIEWNKFHLRLHDTPAAKRLEACAEGPAEVDELLRDELCRLLGFSKVDLARLEAVWKDQFVATLLAMARREKRFA
;
A
#
# COMPACT_ATOMS: atom_id res chain seq x y z
N MET A 1 -14.57 -26.75 -32.34
CA MET A 1 -13.66 -25.65 -31.94
C MET A 1 -14.48 -24.75 -31.03
N GLU A 2 -14.53 -25.07 -29.73
CA GLU A 2 -15.26 -24.25 -28.75
C GLU A 2 -14.57 -22.90 -28.65
N ARG A 3 -15.25 -21.86 -29.12
CA ARG A 3 -14.83 -20.47 -28.92
C ARG A 3 -15.49 -20.04 -27.60
N THR A 4 -14.78 -20.20 -26.50
CA THR A 4 -15.18 -19.59 -25.23
C THR A 4 -15.14 -18.08 -25.44
N VAL A 5 -16.30 -17.42 -25.30
CA VAL A 5 -16.37 -15.96 -25.34
C VAL A 5 -15.55 -15.43 -24.15
N PRO A 6 -14.55 -14.56 -24.36
CA PRO A 6 -13.84 -13.94 -23.24
C PRO A 6 -14.85 -13.18 -22.38
N SER A 7 -14.90 -13.48 -21.09
CA SER A 7 -15.58 -12.59 -20.15
C SER A 7 -14.77 -11.30 -20.05
N THR A 8 -15.41 -10.14 -20.19
CA THR A 8 -14.79 -8.80 -20.11
C THR A 8 -13.84 -8.65 -18.93
N GLY A 9 -14.11 -9.28 -17.79
CA GLY A 9 -13.22 -9.26 -16.62
C GLY A 9 -11.83 -9.89 -16.85
N SER A 10 -11.69 -10.87 -17.74
CA SER A 10 -10.38 -11.47 -18.07
C SER A 10 -9.52 -10.51 -18.91
N GLU A 11 -10.15 -9.78 -19.82
CA GLU A 11 -9.45 -8.84 -20.71
C GLU A 11 -8.88 -7.64 -19.94
N GLU A 12 -9.64 -7.11 -18.98
CA GLU A 12 -9.16 -6.01 -18.13
C GLU A 12 -8.03 -6.43 -17.19
N ILE A 13 -8.07 -7.68 -16.67
CA ILE A 13 -6.93 -8.24 -15.91
C ILE A 13 -5.70 -8.36 -16.79
N GLU A 14 -5.82 -8.95 -17.99
CA GLU A 14 -4.69 -9.08 -18.91
C GLU A 14 -4.14 -7.71 -19.34
N LEU A 15 -5.00 -6.72 -19.54
CA LEU A 15 -4.60 -5.35 -19.85
C LEU A 15 -3.83 -4.70 -18.70
N TYR A 16 -4.30 -4.86 -17.45
CA TYR A 16 -3.60 -4.39 -16.27
C TYR A 16 -2.21 -5.03 -16.15
N GLN A 17 -2.13 -6.36 -16.33
CA GLN A 17 -0.87 -7.10 -16.31
C GLN A 17 0.11 -6.59 -17.37
N ARG A 18 -0.34 -6.48 -18.61
CA ARG A 18 0.46 -5.95 -19.71
C ARG A 18 0.94 -4.53 -19.43
N THR A 19 0.13 -3.71 -18.79
CA THR A 19 0.45 -2.31 -18.46
C THR A 19 1.65 -2.23 -17.52
N TYR A 20 1.60 -2.91 -16.36
CA TYR A 20 2.73 -2.84 -15.43
C TYR A 20 3.96 -3.59 -15.96
N TYR A 21 3.80 -4.71 -16.68
CA TYR A 21 4.95 -5.38 -17.31
C TYR A 21 5.62 -4.53 -18.38
N SER A 22 4.85 -3.67 -19.07
CA SER A 22 5.40 -2.73 -20.06
C SER A 22 6.20 -1.63 -19.36
N LEU A 23 5.67 -1.04 -18.29
CA LEU A 23 6.34 0.03 -17.56
C LEU A 23 7.62 -0.45 -16.87
N LEU A 24 7.58 -1.64 -16.25
CA LEU A 24 8.71 -2.24 -15.54
C LEU A 24 9.83 -2.78 -16.46
N ARG A 25 9.73 -2.62 -17.79
CA ARG A 25 10.85 -2.89 -18.71
C ARG A 25 11.90 -1.79 -18.70
N THR A 26 11.54 -0.60 -18.21
CA THR A 26 12.47 0.51 -18.02
C THR A 26 13.16 0.38 -16.66
N THR A 27 14.39 0.89 -16.55
CA THR A 27 15.13 0.98 -15.29
C THR A 27 14.78 2.24 -14.49
N ASP A 28 13.98 3.13 -15.07
CA ASP A 28 13.54 4.36 -14.43
C ASP A 28 12.43 4.11 -13.39
N GLU A 29 12.32 5.01 -12.42
CA GLU A 29 11.23 4.97 -11.43
C GLU A 29 9.85 5.07 -12.12
N VAL A 30 8.98 4.08 -11.87
CA VAL A 30 7.61 4.06 -12.37
C VAL A 30 6.66 4.44 -11.26
N GLN A 31 6.07 5.62 -11.35
CA GLN A 31 5.12 6.09 -10.35
C GLN A 31 3.87 5.21 -10.33
N VAL A 32 3.56 4.56 -9.20
CA VAL A 32 2.38 3.67 -9.04
C VAL A 32 1.07 4.37 -9.40
N ARG A 33 1.01 5.71 -9.31
CA ARG A 33 -0.13 6.51 -9.77
C ARG A 33 -0.52 6.23 -11.24
N SER A 34 0.43 5.88 -12.11
CA SER A 34 0.14 5.57 -13.52
C SER A 34 -0.65 4.27 -13.68
N LEU A 35 -0.68 3.42 -12.66
CA LEU A 35 -1.40 2.16 -12.64
C LEU A 35 -2.82 2.30 -12.07
N VAL A 36 -3.13 3.39 -11.35
CA VAL A 36 -4.39 3.56 -10.60
C VAL A 36 -5.61 3.44 -11.50
N GLU A 37 -5.59 4.08 -12.67
CA GLU A 37 -6.71 4.01 -13.62
C GLU A 37 -6.92 2.58 -14.12
N SER A 38 -5.85 1.93 -14.60
CA SER A 38 -5.93 0.54 -15.07
C SER A 38 -6.32 -0.44 -13.96
N HIS A 39 -5.87 -0.22 -12.72
CA HIS A 39 -6.24 -1.02 -11.55
C HIS A 39 -7.73 -0.88 -11.21
N THR A 40 -8.26 0.34 -11.33
CA THR A 40 -9.68 0.62 -11.10
C THR A 40 -10.55 -0.06 -12.16
N ARG A 41 -10.16 0.02 -13.43
CA ARG A 41 -10.87 -0.64 -14.54
C ARG A 41 -10.82 -2.17 -14.47
N MET A 42 -9.74 -2.72 -13.91
CA MET A 42 -9.61 -4.16 -13.66
C MET A 42 -10.70 -4.71 -12.73
N GLN A 43 -11.32 -3.88 -11.88
CA GLN A 43 -12.37 -4.28 -10.94
C GLN A 43 -11.94 -5.49 -10.08
N SER A 44 -10.81 -5.36 -9.39
CA SER A 44 -10.28 -6.42 -8.54
C SER A 44 -11.28 -6.86 -7.47
N ALA A 45 -11.47 -8.16 -7.30
CA ALA A 45 -12.22 -8.70 -6.17
C ALA A 45 -11.57 -8.40 -4.80
N LEU A 46 -10.27 -8.05 -4.79
CA LEU A 46 -9.53 -7.68 -3.57
C LEU A 46 -9.59 -6.18 -3.26
N HIS A 47 -10.18 -5.39 -4.16
CA HIS A 47 -10.25 -3.93 -4.05
C HIS A 47 -11.49 -3.41 -4.79
N VAL A 48 -12.65 -3.75 -4.25
CA VAL A 48 -13.96 -3.56 -4.89
C VAL A 48 -14.27 -2.08 -5.03
N LYS A 49 -13.87 -1.26 -4.05
CA LYS A 49 -14.17 0.18 -4.04
C LYS A 49 -13.05 1.04 -4.63
N ALA A 50 -12.16 0.48 -5.44
CA ALA A 50 -11.00 1.21 -5.98
C ALA A 50 -11.37 2.53 -6.67
N GLY A 51 -12.46 2.54 -7.43
CA GLY A 51 -12.96 3.71 -8.16
C GLY A 51 -14.00 4.56 -7.40
N GLU A 52 -14.38 4.15 -6.20
CA GLU A 52 -15.35 4.86 -5.37
C GLU A 52 -14.65 5.86 -4.46
N PRO A 53 -15.30 6.97 -4.08
CA PRO A 53 -14.73 7.86 -3.08
C PRO A 53 -14.62 7.18 -1.72
N GLU A 54 -15.53 6.25 -1.38
CA GLU A 54 -15.51 5.43 -0.18
C GLU A 54 -14.22 4.62 -0.05
N THR A 55 -13.76 4.51 1.19
CA THR A 55 -12.60 3.71 1.54
C THR A 55 -12.97 2.22 1.56
N ASP A 56 -12.11 1.38 1.00
CA ASP A 56 -12.16 -0.08 1.03
C ASP A 56 -11.35 -0.62 2.22
N VAL A 57 -12.02 -0.82 3.36
CA VAL A 57 -11.39 -1.33 4.58
C VAL A 57 -10.78 -2.71 4.35
N ASP A 58 -11.44 -3.57 3.58
CA ASP A 58 -10.98 -4.92 3.31
C ASP A 58 -9.70 -4.91 2.49
N ALA A 59 -9.65 -4.09 1.44
CA ALA A 59 -8.44 -3.91 0.62
C ALA A 59 -7.28 -3.35 1.44
N LEU A 60 -7.53 -2.34 2.28
CA LEU A 60 -6.49 -1.72 3.10
C LEU A 60 -5.96 -2.68 4.18
N VAL A 61 -6.84 -3.44 4.84
CA VAL A 61 -6.45 -4.49 5.79
C VAL A 61 -5.62 -5.56 5.08
N TYR A 62 -6.08 -6.03 3.91
CA TYR A 62 -5.39 -7.04 3.13
C TYR A 62 -3.98 -6.58 2.71
N ALA A 63 -3.87 -5.36 2.20
CA ALA A 63 -2.59 -4.77 1.80
C ALA A 63 -1.66 -4.59 3.01
N SER A 64 -2.18 -4.08 4.14
CA SER A 64 -1.41 -3.88 5.38
C SER A 64 -0.87 -5.19 5.95
N LEU A 65 -1.58 -6.31 5.78
CA LEU A 65 -1.08 -7.63 6.18
C LEU A 65 0.00 -8.16 5.22
N ARG A 66 0.07 -7.70 3.97
CA ARG A 66 1.02 -8.19 2.97
C ARG A 66 2.23 -7.29 2.71
N LEU A 67 2.26 -6.14 3.37
CA LEU A 67 3.35 -5.17 3.33
C LEU A 67 4.02 -5.11 4.72
N PRO A 68 5.34 -4.85 4.78
CA PRO A 68 6.01 -4.66 6.06
C PRO A 68 5.54 -3.34 6.72
N PRO A 69 5.56 -3.20 8.06
CA PRO A 69 5.09 -1.97 8.69
C PRO A 69 5.85 -0.71 8.27
N CYS A 70 7.14 -0.85 7.90
CA CYS A 70 7.93 0.24 7.33
C CYS A 70 7.37 0.79 6.00
N ILE A 71 6.37 0.14 5.39
CA ILE A 71 5.76 0.62 4.16
C ILE A 71 5.17 2.03 4.30
N VAL A 72 4.80 2.45 5.50
CA VAL A 72 4.31 3.81 5.81
C VAL A 72 5.31 4.88 5.35
N GLN A 73 6.61 4.66 5.55
CA GLN A 73 7.68 5.60 5.19
C GLN A 73 8.25 5.39 3.78
N VAL A 74 8.14 4.18 3.22
CA VAL A 74 8.68 3.83 1.91
C VAL A 74 8.12 4.72 0.79
N ARG A 75 9.01 5.27 -0.04
CA ARG A 75 8.69 5.95 -1.30
C ARG A 75 9.00 5.05 -2.50
N LEU A 76 10.11 4.32 -2.46
CA LEU A 76 10.63 3.56 -3.59
C LEU A 76 10.64 2.05 -3.28
N VAL A 77 10.08 1.24 -4.17
CA VAL A 77 10.13 -0.22 -4.10
C VAL A 77 10.97 -0.78 -5.25
N VAL A 78 12.16 -1.25 -4.94
CA VAL A 78 13.09 -1.80 -5.94
C VAL A 78 12.92 -3.31 -6.00
N MET A 79 12.68 -3.85 -7.19
CA MET A 79 12.40 -5.28 -7.40
C MET A 79 13.49 -5.91 -8.25
N SER A 80 14.08 -7.01 -7.78
CA SER A 80 15.10 -7.75 -8.54
C SER A 80 15.20 -9.21 -8.07
N PRO A 81 15.58 -10.16 -8.95
CA PRO A 81 15.76 -11.55 -8.55
C PRO A 81 17.03 -11.81 -7.72
N SER A 82 18.01 -10.91 -7.74
CA SER A 82 19.30 -11.17 -7.08
C SER A 82 19.92 -9.94 -6.41
N GLU A 83 20.77 -10.19 -5.41
CA GLU A 83 21.57 -9.17 -4.74
C GLU A 83 22.51 -8.44 -5.71
N GLN A 84 23.14 -9.20 -6.61
CA GLN A 84 24.08 -8.62 -7.57
C GLN A 84 23.39 -7.57 -8.45
N ALA A 85 22.18 -7.86 -8.92
CA ALA A 85 21.43 -6.92 -9.74
C ALA A 85 21.02 -5.65 -8.96
N PHE A 86 20.78 -5.73 -7.65
CA PHE A 86 20.62 -4.52 -6.84
C PHE A 86 21.91 -3.70 -6.76
N ARG A 87 23.06 -4.36 -6.58
CA ARG A 87 24.37 -3.67 -6.51
C ARG A 87 24.73 -2.98 -7.82
N ASP A 88 24.45 -3.64 -8.95
CA ASP A 88 24.74 -3.13 -10.29
C ASP A 88 23.94 -1.84 -10.57
N GLU A 89 22.72 -1.74 -10.05
CA GLU A 89 21.83 -0.56 -10.13
C GLU A 89 22.07 0.48 -9.02
N GLY A 90 23.16 0.37 -8.26
CA GLY A 90 23.58 1.38 -7.28
C GLY A 90 23.20 1.10 -5.82
N TYR A 91 22.48 0.03 -5.52
CA TYR A 91 22.10 -0.37 -4.15
C TYR A 91 23.18 -1.29 -3.53
N ARG A 92 24.40 -0.77 -3.38
CA ARG A 92 25.61 -1.55 -3.08
C ARG A 92 25.57 -2.27 -1.73
N ASP A 93 24.98 -1.65 -0.72
CA ASP A 93 24.97 -2.14 0.67
C ASP A 93 23.66 -2.86 1.06
N VAL A 94 22.88 -3.31 0.07
CA VAL A 94 21.57 -3.95 0.30
C VAL A 94 21.65 -5.19 1.19
N ASP A 95 22.81 -5.85 1.26
CA ASP A 95 23.08 -7.00 2.12
C ASP A 95 23.18 -6.63 3.61
N HIS A 96 23.52 -5.38 3.91
CA HIS A 96 23.60 -4.83 5.27
C HIS A 96 22.27 -4.24 5.75
N TRP A 97 21.33 -3.99 4.83
CA TRP A 97 20.02 -3.44 5.18
C TRP A 97 19.22 -4.43 6.02
N PRO A 98 18.56 -4.00 7.10
CA PRO A 98 17.73 -4.85 7.92
C PRO A 98 16.68 -5.62 7.10
N SER A 99 16.54 -6.92 7.39
CA SER A 99 15.44 -7.69 6.84
C SER A 99 14.14 -7.27 7.50
N VAL A 100 13.10 -7.03 6.70
CA VAL A 100 11.76 -6.71 7.17
C VAL A 100 10.78 -7.79 6.70
N THR A 101 9.66 -7.96 7.41
CA THR A 101 8.68 -9.00 7.11
C THR A 101 7.27 -8.44 7.12
N ALA A 102 6.39 -9.08 6.34
CA ALA A 102 4.96 -8.81 6.35
C ALA A 102 4.22 -9.97 7.04
N PRO A 103 3.14 -9.72 7.80
CA PRO A 103 2.41 -10.76 8.53
C PRO A 103 1.83 -11.90 7.66
N GLY A 104 1.25 -11.55 6.51
CA GLY A 104 0.37 -12.42 5.71
C GLY A 104 0.98 -12.93 4.40
N ARG A 105 2.20 -12.53 4.04
CA ARG A 105 2.91 -13.06 2.87
C ARG A 105 4.42 -13.00 3.08
N ARG A 106 5.07 -14.16 3.06
CA ARG A 106 6.53 -14.25 3.19
C ARG A 106 7.18 -13.80 1.89
N ARG A 107 7.79 -12.62 1.90
CA ARG A 107 8.71 -12.14 0.87
C ARG A 107 10.03 -11.81 1.51
N ARG A 108 11.12 -12.07 0.80
CA ARG A 108 12.43 -11.58 1.21
C ARG A 108 12.46 -10.08 0.90
N LEU A 109 12.46 -9.27 1.95
CA LEU A 109 12.41 -7.82 1.89
C LEU A 109 13.52 -7.23 2.74
N ARG A 110 14.12 -6.14 2.29
CA ARG A 110 15.09 -5.35 3.05
C ARG A 110 14.79 -3.87 2.94
N PHE A 111 15.02 -3.12 3.99
CA PHE A 111 14.66 -1.71 4.07
C PHE A 111 15.88 -0.88 4.49
N ASP A 112 16.11 0.24 3.82
CA ASP A 112 17.28 1.11 4.03
C ASP A 112 17.23 1.94 5.33
N GLY A 113 16.11 1.92 6.05
CA GLY A 113 15.90 2.75 7.23
C GLY A 113 15.34 4.15 6.92
N GLN A 114 15.18 4.49 5.64
CA GLN A 114 14.79 5.82 5.17
C GLN A 114 13.52 5.76 4.31
N GLU A 115 13.63 5.37 3.04
CA GLU A 115 12.51 5.39 2.11
C GLU A 115 12.53 4.29 1.04
N THR A 116 13.56 3.43 1.02
CA THR A 116 13.73 2.41 -0.02
C THR A 116 13.47 1.01 0.52
N LEU A 117 12.51 0.32 -0.08
CA LEU A 117 12.25 -1.09 0.17
C LEU A 117 12.73 -1.92 -1.01
N VAL A 118 13.65 -2.83 -0.76
CA VAL A 118 14.08 -3.83 -1.73
C VAL A 118 13.24 -5.10 -1.56
N ALA A 119 12.67 -5.58 -2.67
CA ALA A 119 11.92 -6.82 -2.76
C ALA A 119 12.56 -7.81 -3.73
N TYR A 120 12.88 -9.00 -3.22
CA TYR A 120 13.45 -10.06 -4.04
C TYR A 120 12.33 -10.80 -4.77
N ILE A 121 12.42 -10.86 -6.10
CA ILE A 121 11.41 -11.44 -6.99
C ILE A 121 11.92 -12.77 -7.56
N ALA A 122 11.34 -13.89 -7.14
CA ALA A 122 11.72 -15.21 -7.65
C ALA A 122 10.92 -15.59 -8.91
N SER A 123 9.75 -14.99 -9.10
CA SER A 123 8.82 -15.36 -10.16
C SER A 123 7.97 -14.18 -10.62
N ARG A 124 7.34 -14.32 -11.81
CA ARG A 124 6.32 -13.37 -12.31
C ARG A 124 5.18 -13.16 -11.31
N SER A 125 4.75 -14.24 -10.65
CA SER A 125 3.68 -14.19 -9.66
C SER A 125 4.02 -13.33 -8.43
N ASP A 126 5.29 -13.07 -8.14
CA ASP A 126 5.67 -12.15 -7.07
C ASP A 126 5.37 -10.69 -7.47
N ILE A 127 5.61 -10.33 -8.74
CA ILE A 127 5.25 -9.03 -9.33
C ILE A 127 3.72 -8.92 -9.42
N ASP A 128 3.07 -9.96 -9.93
CA ASP A 128 1.60 -10.00 -10.07
C ASP A 128 0.88 -9.89 -8.72
N ASP A 129 1.53 -10.25 -7.61
CA ASP A 129 0.99 -10.05 -6.26
C ASP A 129 1.36 -8.67 -5.70
N LEU A 130 2.62 -8.23 -5.84
CA LEU A 130 3.12 -7.01 -5.20
C LEU A 130 2.55 -5.73 -5.83
N ILE A 131 2.47 -5.65 -7.15
CA ILE A 131 2.03 -4.44 -7.86
C ILE A 131 0.58 -4.08 -7.51
N PRO A 132 -0.43 -4.98 -7.60
CA PRO A 132 -1.78 -4.64 -7.19
C PRO A 132 -1.87 -4.24 -5.70
N ILE A 133 -1.08 -4.84 -4.82
CA ILE A 133 -1.07 -4.53 -3.39
C ILE A 133 -0.55 -3.11 -3.13
N LEU A 134 0.53 -2.71 -3.79
CA LEU A 134 1.07 -1.34 -3.69
C LEU A 134 0.08 -0.32 -4.25
N THR A 135 -0.53 -0.62 -5.40
CA THR A 135 -1.55 0.26 -6.00
C THR A 135 -2.77 0.41 -5.10
N ALA A 136 -3.30 -0.68 -4.55
CA ALA A 136 -4.43 -0.64 -3.63
C ALA A 136 -4.09 0.15 -2.35
N TYR A 137 -2.93 -0.12 -1.74
CA TYR A 137 -2.48 0.63 -0.56
C TYR A 137 -2.36 2.13 -0.85
N GLN A 138 -1.83 2.53 -2.01
CA GLN A 138 -1.72 3.94 -2.38
C GLN A 138 -3.08 4.60 -2.57
N ILE A 139 -4.02 3.94 -3.27
CA ILE A 139 -5.38 4.47 -3.49
C ILE A 139 -6.05 4.71 -2.13
N GLU A 140 -6.06 3.70 -1.27
CA GLU A 140 -6.73 3.78 0.03
C GLU A 140 -6.05 4.77 0.96
N TRP A 141 -4.71 4.81 0.98
CA TRP A 141 -3.98 5.86 1.70
C TRP A 141 -4.41 7.26 1.26
N ASN A 142 -4.51 7.50 -0.05
CA ASN A 142 -4.85 8.84 -0.57
C ASN A 142 -6.31 9.21 -0.27
N LYS A 143 -7.21 8.24 -0.18
CA LYS A 143 -8.58 8.44 0.34
C LYS A 143 -8.59 8.82 1.81
N PHE A 144 -7.72 8.24 2.65
CA PHE A 144 -7.54 8.67 4.03
C PHE A 144 -6.97 10.09 4.10
N HIS A 145 -5.94 10.38 3.31
CA HIS A 145 -5.33 11.70 3.26
C HIS A 145 -6.39 12.78 2.98
N LEU A 146 -7.19 12.59 1.93
CA LEU A 146 -8.26 13.53 1.56
C LEU A 146 -9.26 13.80 2.70
N ARG A 147 -9.51 12.80 3.56
CA ARG A 147 -10.49 12.89 4.64
C ARG A 147 -9.93 13.40 5.96
N LEU A 148 -8.64 13.21 6.20
CA LEU A 148 -7.99 13.53 7.47
C LEU A 148 -7.16 14.80 7.42
N HIS A 149 -6.64 15.17 6.25
CA HIS A 149 -5.81 16.35 6.07
C HIS A 149 -6.51 17.62 6.59
N ASP A 150 -5.78 18.45 7.34
CA ASP A 150 -6.25 19.70 7.96
C ASP A 150 -7.49 19.58 8.88
N THR A 151 -7.79 18.38 9.39
CA THR A 151 -8.90 18.18 10.34
C THR A 151 -8.49 18.34 11.80
N PRO A 152 -9.44 18.64 12.72
CA PRO A 152 -9.19 18.57 14.16
C PRO A 152 -8.70 17.19 14.62
N ALA A 153 -9.21 16.11 14.01
CA ALA A 153 -8.76 14.75 14.28
C ALA A 153 -7.26 14.56 14.01
N ALA A 154 -6.73 15.12 12.92
CA ALA A 154 -5.30 15.06 12.62
C ALA A 154 -4.44 15.74 13.70
N LYS A 155 -4.87 16.90 14.21
CA LYS A 155 -4.19 17.59 15.33
C LYS A 155 -4.23 16.78 16.62
N ARG A 156 -5.33 16.09 16.88
CA ARG A 156 -5.46 15.20 18.04
C ARG A 156 -4.57 13.95 17.90
N LEU A 157 -4.48 13.39 16.70
CA LEU A 157 -3.55 12.29 16.40
C LEU A 157 -2.09 12.71 16.60
N GLU A 158 -1.72 13.94 16.21
CA GLU A 158 -0.40 14.51 16.47
C GLU A 158 -0.10 14.61 17.97
N ALA A 159 -1.05 15.13 18.76
CA ALA A 159 -0.92 15.17 20.21
C ALA A 159 -0.80 13.78 20.86
N CYS A 160 -1.43 12.75 20.28
CA CYS A 160 -1.29 11.36 20.73
C CYS A 160 0.07 10.75 20.35
N ALA A 161 0.65 11.15 19.23
CA ALA A 161 1.94 10.64 18.78
C ALA A 161 3.13 11.26 19.54
N GLU A 162 3.00 12.53 19.94
CA GLU A 162 4.09 13.31 20.55
C GLU A 162 3.97 13.44 22.07
N GLY A 163 2.81 13.09 22.63
CA GLY A 163 2.48 13.30 24.05
C GLY A 163 1.89 12.07 24.74
N PRO A 164 1.46 12.21 26.01
CA PRO A 164 0.81 11.14 26.76
C PRO A 164 -0.67 10.97 26.39
N ALA A 165 -1.18 11.72 25.41
CA ALA A 165 -2.58 11.64 25.02
C ALA A 165 -2.87 10.30 24.35
N GLU A 166 -4.00 9.69 24.70
CA GLU A 166 -4.45 8.43 24.10
C GLU A 166 -5.61 8.68 23.13
N VAL A 167 -5.82 7.72 22.23
CA VAL A 167 -6.98 7.71 21.33
C VAL A 167 -8.24 7.37 22.13
N ASP A 168 -8.86 8.40 22.69
CA ASP A 168 -10.13 8.31 23.41
C ASP A 168 -11.34 8.00 22.50
N GLU A 169 -12.47 7.67 23.10
CA GLU A 169 -13.70 7.30 22.36
C GLU A 169 -14.22 8.45 21.47
N LEU A 170 -14.02 9.71 21.88
CA LEU A 170 -14.43 10.87 21.08
C LEU A 170 -13.60 10.97 19.80
N LEU A 171 -12.30 10.69 19.86
CA LEU A 171 -11.44 10.63 18.67
C LEU A 171 -11.83 9.46 17.78
N ARG A 172 -12.16 8.30 18.35
CA ARG A 172 -12.61 7.13 17.58
C ARG A 172 -13.90 7.39 16.83
N ASP A 173 -14.89 8.00 17.48
CA ASP A 173 -16.16 8.39 16.85
C ASP A 173 -15.94 9.43 15.75
N GLU A 174 -15.03 10.38 15.97
CA GLU A 174 -14.65 11.38 14.96
C GLU A 174 -13.97 10.73 13.74
N LEU A 175 -13.02 9.83 13.95
CA LEU A 175 -12.36 9.07 12.88
C LEU A 175 -13.38 8.22 12.11
N CYS A 176 -14.30 7.53 12.79
CA CYS A 176 -15.35 6.75 12.12
C CYS A 176 -16.20 7.62 11.20
N ARG A 177 -16.63 8.79 11.68
CA ARG A 177 -17.42 9.75 10.90
C ARG A 177 -16.66 10.29 9.70
N LEU A 178 -15.40 10.70 9.87
CA LEU A 178 -14.58 11.25 8.78
C LEU A 178 -14.29 10.19 7.70
N LEU A 179 -13.97 8.97 8.13
CA LEU A 179 -13.59 7.87 7.24
C LEU A 179 -14.79 7.13 6.64
N GLY A 180 -16.01 7.37 7.13
CA GLY A 180 -17.21 6.64 6.73
C GLY A 180 -17.19 5.18 7.21
N PHE A 181 -16.58 4.94 8.37
CA PHE A 181 -16.36 3.61 8.94
C PHE A 181 -17.36 3.26 10.03
N SER A 182 -17.61 1.97 10.19
CA SER A 182 -18.16 1.44 11.43
C SER A 182 -17.08 1.36 12.52
N LYS A 183 -17.49 1.24 13.79
CA LYS A 183 -16.55 0.97 14.90
C LYS A 183 -15.77 -0.34 14.68
N VAL A 184 -16.40 -1.32 14.04
CA VAL A 184 -15.77 -2.60 13.70
C VAL A 184 -14.65 -2.40 12.69
N ASP A 185 -14.86 -1.60 11.66
CA ASP A 185 -13.84 -1.31 10.65
C ASP A 185 -12.62 -0.61 11.23
N LEU A 186 -12.85 0.39 12.10
CA LEU A 186 -11.75 1.07 12.78
C LEU A 186 -10.97 0.11 13.68
N ALA A 187 -11.67 -0.73 14.45
CA ALA A 187 -11.05 -1.73 15.32
C ALA A 187 -10.23 -2.78 14.53
N ARG A 188 -10.65 -3.13 13.30
CA ARG A 188 -9.89 -4.03 12.43
C ARG A 188 -8.55 -3.41 12.02
N LEU A 189 -8.54 -2.12 11.65
CA LEU A 189 -7.30 -1.42 11.31
C LEU A 189 -6.38 -1.28 12.52
N GLU A 190 -6.94 -0.98 13.69
CA GLU A 190 -6.19 -0.94 14.94
C GLU A 190 -5.58 -2.30 15.31
N ALA A 191 -6.31 -3.40 15.11
CA ALA A 191 -5.77 -4.73 15.34
C ALA A 191 -4.63 -5.10 14.38
N VAL A 192 -4.66 -4.61 13.13
CA VAL A 192 -3.64 -4.86 12.11
C VAL A 192 -2.39 -4.00 12.35
N TRP A 193 -2.57 -2.72 12.64
CA TRP A 193 -1.46 -1.77 12.82
C TRP A 193 -0.91 -1.72 14.24
N LYS A 194 -1.68 -2.14 15.24
CA LYS A 194 -1.29 -2.23 16.65
C LYS A 194 -0.69 -0.92 17.18
N ASP A 195 0.55 -0.97 17.67
CA ASP A 195 1.33 0.16 18.16
C ASP A 195 1.57 1.24 17.10
N GLN A 196 1.49 0.89 15.81
CA GLN A 196 1.64 1.84 14.70
C GLN A 196 0.31 2.47 14.26
N PHE A 197 -0.81 2.18 14.92
CA PHE A 197 -2.12 2.69 14.52
C PHE A 197 -2.16 4.23 14.43
N VAL A 198 -1.76 4.92 15.51
CA VAL A 198 -1.73 6.39 15.55
C VAL A 198 -0.73 6.95 14.53
N ALA A 199 0.48 6.39 14.50
CA ALA A 199 1.54 6.84 13.60
C ALA A 199 1.15 6.70 12.11
N THR A 200 0.45 5.63 11.75
CA THR A 200 -0.03 5.37 10.39
C THR A 200 -1.11 6.37 10.00
N LEU A 201 -2.14 6.57 10.85
CA LEU A 201 -3.19 7.55 10.59
C LEU A 201 -2.65 8.97 10.47
N LEU A 202 -1.71 9.34 11.34
CA LEU A 202 -1.05 10.65 11.30
C LEU A 202 -0.24 10.81 10.01
N ALA A 203 0.49 9.78 9.59
CA ALA A 203 1.23 9.81 8.32
C ALA A 203 0.30 9.96 7.11
N MET A 204 -0.84 9.26 7.11
CA MET A 204 -1.89 9.41 6.09
C MET A 204 -2.46 10.83 6.08
N ALA A 205 -2.72 11.42 7.24
CA ALA A 205 -3.20 12.79 7.33
C ALA A 205 -2.18 13.82 6.82
N ARG A 206 -0.89 13.60 7.09
CA ARG A 206 0.20 14.54 6.76
C ARG A 206 0.55 14.60 5.26
N ARG A 207 0.44 13.49 4.53
CA ARG A 207 0.85 13.46 3.10
C ARG A 207 0.12 12.39 2.29
N GLU A 208 0.00 12.64 1.00
CA GLU A 208 -0.31 11.59 0.03
C GLU A 208 0.79 10.53 -0.03
N LYS A 209 0.39 9.31 -0.37
CA LYS A 209 1.29 8.24 -0.76
C LYS A 209 1.59 8.32 -2.25
N ARG A 210 2.89 8.29 -2.55
CA ARG A 210 3.43 8.35 -3.91
C ARG A 210 4.56 7.33 -4.03
N PHE A 211 4.18 6.08 -4.32
CA PHE A 211 5.15 5.02 -4.57
C PHE A 211 5.77 5.16 -5.95
N ALA A 212 7.04 4.79 -6.02
CA ALA A 212 7.82 4.54 -7.23
C ALA A 212 8.33 3.10 -7.22
#